data_AF-A0A314L7A7-F1
#
_entry.id   AF-A0A314L7A7-F1
#
_cell.length_a   1.000
_cell.length_b   1.000
_cell.length_c   1.000
_cell.angle_alpha   90.00
_cell.angle_beta   90.00
_cell.angle_gamma   90.00
#
_symmetry.space_group_name_H-M   'P 1'
#
loop_
_entity.id
_entity.type
_entity.pdbx_description
1 polymer ?
#
loop_
_entity_poly.entity_id
_entity_poly.type
_entity_poly.pdbx_seq_one_letter_code
_entity_poly.pdbx_strand_id
1 'polypeptide(L)'
;MARANYKVSFVLLFLLSIYVAESRILPSENGTNSVLVCSKIYGANIEDTCFSIMRNFSVIPEVFTTFNPNLNCDKMFVGQWICLDGSSI
;
A
#
# COMPACT_ATOMS: atom_id res chain seq x y z
N MET A 1 46.44 28.30 -18.53
CA MET A 1 47.18 27.31 -17.72
C MET A 1 46.37 27.06 -16.45
N ALA A 2 45.46 26.08 -16.44
CA ALA A 2 44.63 25.77 -15.27
C ALA A 2 45.31 24.65 -14.48
N ARG A 3 45.75 24.94 -13.26
CA ARG A 3 46.22 23.90 -12.33
C ARG A 3 45.00 23.16 -11.80
N ALA A 4 44.76 21.95 -12.28
CA ALA A 4 43.74 21.08 -11.72
C ALA A 4 44.13 20.76 -10.26
N ASN A 5 43.34 21.28 -9.31
CA ASN A 5 43.52 21.00 -7.89
C ASN A 5 43.00 19.59 -7.59
N TYR A 6 43.85 18.59 -7.79
CA TYR A 6 43.55 17.16 -7.60
C TYR A 6 42.91 16.85 -6.23
N LYS A 7 43.21 17.66 -5.19
CA LYS A 7 42.55 17.57 -3.88
C LYS A 7 41.06 17.91 -3.91
N VAL A 8 40.67 18.95 -4.65
CA VAL A 8 39.26 19.36 -4.81
C VAL A 8 38.49 18.31 -5.61
N SER A 9 39.13 17.73 -6.63
CA SER A 9 38.56 16.63 -7.39
C SER A 9 38.34 15.39 -6.53
N PHE A 10 39.28 15.03 -5.66
CA PHE A 10 39.16 13.88 -4.76
C PHE A 10 38.04 14.06 -3.72
N VAL A 11 37.90 15.28 -3.17
CA VAL A 11 36.82 15.61 -2.23
C VAL A 11 35.45 15.53 -2.91
N LEU A 12 35.34 16.04 -4.14
CA LEU A 12 34.10 15.97 -4.92
C LEU A 12 33.71 14.51 -5.24
N LEU A 13 34.68 13.68 -5.59
CA LEU A 13 34.50 12.24 -5.82
C LEU A 13 34.02 11.52 -4.55
N PHE A 14 34.62 11.84 -3.39
CA PHE A 14 34.19 11.27 -2.11
C PHE A 14 32.76 11.68 -1.73
N LEU A 15 32.40 12.96 -1.88
CA LEU A 15 31.06 13.46 -1.57
C LEU A 15 29.97 12.80 -2.45
N LEU A 16 30.27 12.61 -3.74
CA LEU A 16 29.37 11.90 -4.65
C LEU A 16 29.18 10.43 -4.25
N SER A 17 30.22 9.76 -3.76
CA SER A 17 30.11 8.37 -3.31
C SER A 17 29.26 8.20 -2.05
N ILE A 18 29.33 9.16 -1.11
CA ILE A 18 28.52 9.16 0.11
C ILE A 18 27.03 9.35 -0.23
N TYR A 19 26.71 10.21 -1.21
CA TYR A 19 25.33 10.43 -1.67
C TYR A 19 24.68 9.17 -2.26
N VAL A 20 25.43 8.36 -3.01
CA VAL A 20 24.90 7.12 -3.63
C VAL A 20 24.61 6.04 -2.58
N ALA A 21 25.35 6.02 -1.47
CA ALA A 21 25.21 5.03 -0.40
C ALA A 21 23.93 5.18 0.44
N GLU A 22 23.24 6.32 0.39
CA GLU A 22 21.96 6.55 1.09
C GLU A 22 20.74 6.03 0.33
N SER A 23 20.92 5.38 -0.81
CA SER A 23 19.84 4.69 -1.52
C SER A 23 19.42 3.44 -0.75
N ARG A 24 18.55 3.60 0.26
CA ARG A 24 17.89 2.46 0.91
C ARG A 24 16.93 1.83 -0.09
N ILE A 25 17.41 0.82 -0.81
CA ILE A 25 16.55 -0.14 -1.49
C ILE A 25 15.78 -0.84 -0.37
N LEU A 26 14.51 -0.49 -0.20
CA LEU A 26 13.60 -1.34 0.56
C LEU A 26 13.63 -2.70 -0.13
N PRO A 27 13.99 -3.79 0.58
CA PRO A 27 13.82 -5.10 0.01
C PRO A 27 12.34 -5.22 -0.32
N SER A 28 12.02 -5.15 -1.63
CA SER A 28 10.75 -5.62 -2.14
C SER A 28 10.71 -7.07 -1.73
N GLU A 29 9.91 -7.41 -0.74
CA GLU A 29 9.60 -8.79 -0.48
C GLU A 29 9.18 -9.39 -1.81
N ASN A 30 9.79 -10.51 -2.17
CA ASN A 30 9.40 -11.32 -3.30
C ASN A 30 8.07 -12.02 -2.93
N GLY A 31 7.05 -11.21 -2.61
CA GLY A 31 5.70 -11.67 -2.45
C GLY A 31 5.26 -12.16 -3.81
N THR A 32 4.93 -13.43 -3.91
CA THR A 32 4.00 -13.89 -4.94
C THR A 32 2.87 -12.88 -4.94
N ASN A 33 2.75 -12.05 -5.99
CA ASN A 33 1.74 -10.98 -6.09
C ASN A 33 0.37 -11.63 -6.05
N SER A 34 -0.12 -11.86 -4.84
CA SER A 34 -1.30 -12.64 -4.61
C SER A 34 -2.48 -11.72 -4.91
N VAL A 35 -3.19 -12.05 -5.98
CA VAL A 35 -4.26 -11.19 -6.49
C VAL A 35 -5.48 -11.47 -5.63
N LEU A 36 -5.94 -10.46 -4.90
CA LEU A 36 -7.18 -10.54 -4.16
C LEU A 36 -8.35 -10.48 -5.15
N VAL A 37 -9.09 -11.59 -5.24
CA VAL A 37 -10.32 -11.70 -6.03
C VAL A 37 -11.51 -11.65 -5.09
N CYS A 38 -12.38 -10.67 -5.31
CA CYS A 38 -13.63 -10.58 -4.56
C CYS A 38 -14.69 -11.52 -5.16
N SER A 39 -15.22 -12.45 -4.37
CA SER A 39 -16.27 -13.38 -4.80
C SER A 39 -17.67 -12.88 -4.43
N LYS A 40 -17.78 -12.03 -3.40
CA LYS A 40 -19.05 -11.45 -2.96
C LYS A 40 -18.92 -9.96 -2.72
N ILE A 41 -19.61 -9.17 -3.54
CA ILE A 41 -19.60 -7.70 -3.49
C ILE A 41 -20.94 -7.20 -2.94
N TYR A 42 -20.88 -6.20 -2.07
CA TYR A 42 -22.01 -5.44 -1.57
C TYR A 42 -21.84 -3.95 -1.90
N GLY A 43 -22.88 -3.31 -2.41
CA GLY A 43 -22.90 -1.86 -2.57
C GLY A 43 -23.41 -1.21 -1.29
N ALA A 44 -22.60 -0.35 -0.67
CA ALA A 44 -22.98 0.36 0.54
C ALA A 44 -24.28 1.16 0.33
N ASN A 45 -25.21 1.07 1.28
CA ASN A 45 -26.48 1.80 1.27
C ASN A 45 -26.43 3.01 2.22
N ILE A 46 -27.53 3.77 2.24
CA ILE A 46 -27.67 4.88 3.19
C ILE A 46 -27.62 4.34 4.63
N GLU A 47 -26.96 5.10 5.51
CA GLU A 47 -26.75 4.76 6.93
C GLU A 47 -25.84 3.55 7.20
N ASP A 48 -25.29 2.91 6.16
CA ASP A 48 -24.30 1.86 6.37
C ASP A 48 -23.02 2.40 6.99
N THR A 49 -22.44 1.57 7.86
CA THR A 49 -21.09 1.72 8.40
C THR A 49 -20.35 0.41 8.17
N CYS A 50 -19.02 0.41 8.17
CA CYS A 50 -18.27 -0.85 8.11
C CYS A 50 -18.73 -1.84 9.19
N PHE A 51 -19.05 -1.36 10.39
CA PHE A 51 -19.53 -2.20 11.48
C PHE A 51 -20.93 -2.77 11.24
N SER A 52 -21.89 -1.98 10.73
CA SER A 52 -23.23 -2.49 10.42
C SER A 52 -23.16 -3.54 9.31
N ILE A 53 -22.35 -3.30 8.28
CA ILE A 53 -22.14 -4.25 7.17
C ILE A 53 -21.55 -5.55 7.72
N MET A 54 -20.43 -5.50 8.45
CA MET A 54 -19.81 -6.71 9.00
C MET A 54 -20.78 -7.49 9.90
N ARG A 55 -21.53 -6.79 10.76
CA ARG A 55 -22.54 -7.42 11.62
C ARG A 55 -23.66 -8.08 10.82
N ASN A 56 -24.25 -7.36 9.87
CA ASN A 56 -25.42 -7.82 9.11
C ASN A 56 -25.09 -9.02 8.22
N PHE A 57 -23.86 -9.08 7.70
CA PHE A 57 -23.40 -10.16 6.86
C PHE A 57 -22.55 -11.21 7.60
N SER A 58 -22.41 -11.09 8.93
CA SER A 58 -21.58 -11.96 9.76
C SER A 58 -20.14 -12.12 9.25
N VAL A 59 -19.55 -11.03 8.73
CA VAL A 59 -18.17 -11.01 8.22
C VAL A 59 -17.20 -10.77 9.37
N ILE A 60 -16.14 -11.58 9.43
CA ILE A 60 -15.08 -11.44 10.42
C ILE A 60 -14.24 -10.18 10.11
N PRO A 61 -13.91 -9.32 11.10
CA PRO A 61 -13.19 -8.07 10.84
C PRO A 61 -11.88 -8.22 10.09
N GLU A 62 -11.11 -9.26 10.38
CA GLU A 62 -9.84 -9.55 9.71
C GLU A 62 -10.04 -9.90 8.22
N VAL A 63 -11.07 -10.66 7.90
CA VAL A 63 -11.45 -10.98 6.50
C VAL A 63 -11.89 -9.70 5.80
N PHE A 64 -12.71 -8.88 6.46
CA PHE A 64 -13.20 -7.62 5.90
C PHE A 64 -12.06 -6.66 5.56
N THR A 65 -11.10 -6.43 6.46
CA THR A 65 -9.97 -5.53 6.19
C THR A 65 -9.02 -6.09 5.13
N THR A 66 -8.80 -7.40 5.11
CA THR A 66 -7.96 -8.08 4.11
C THR A 66 -8.47 -7.86 2.70
N PHE A 67 -9.79 -8.01 2.48
CA PHE A 67 -10.39 -7.86 1.14
C PHE A 67 -10.76 -6.41 0.78
N ASN A 68 -10.60 -5.45 1.70
CA ASN A 68 -10.88 -4.04 1.47
C ASN A 68 -9.71 -3.14 1.93
N PRO A 69 -8.47 -3.37 1.46
CA PRO A 69 -7.28 -2.70 2.00
C PRO A 69 -7.28 -1.17 1.80
N ASN A 70 -8.07 -0.66 0.85
CA ASN A 70 -8.17 0.76 0.54
C ASN A 70 -9.45 1.41 1.08
N LEU A 71 -10.31 0.65 1.78
CA LEU A 71 -11.56 1.17 2.32
C LEU A 71 -11.27 2.03 3.57
N ASN A 72 -11.66 3.29 3.51
CA ASN A 72 -11.71 4.17 4.67
C ASN A 72 -13.14 4.22 5.22
N CYS A 73 -13.38 3.60 6.37
CA CYS A 73 -14.70 3.51 6.99
C CYS A 73 -15.31 4.86 7.38
N ASP A 74 -14.49 5.87 7.66
CA ASP A 74 -14.97 7.22 8.01
C ASP A 74 -15.38 8.04 6.77
N LYS A 75 -15.02 7.56 5.58
CA LYS A 75 -15.29 8.23 4.29
C LYS A 75 -16.06 7.34 3.32
N MET A 76 -16.69 6.29 3.82
CA MET A 76 -17.51 5.39 3.01
C MET A 76 -18.72 6.15 2.45
N PHE A 77 -19.07 5.89 1.18
CA PHE A 77 -20.18 6.55 0.51
C PHE A 77 -21.16 5.53 -0.10
N VAL A 78 -22.41 5.96 -0.29
CA VAL A 78 -23.46 5.13 -0.89
C VAL A 78 -23.06 4.70 -2.30
N GLY A 79 -23.23 3.41 -2.61
CA GLY A 79 -22.84 2.80 -3.86
C GLY A 79 -21.39 2.31 -3.92
N GLN A 80 -20.57 2.60 -2.90
CA GLN A 80 -19.21 2.06 -2.83
C GLN A 80 -19.25 0.54 -2.75
N TRP A 81 -18.42 -0.12 -3.56
CA TRP A 81 -18.30 -1.59 -3.56
C TRP A 81 -17.45 -2.05 -2.37
N ILE A 82 -18.02 -2.93 -1.58
CA ILE A 82 -17.43 -3.54 -0.40
C ILE A 82 -17.33 -5.03 -0.64
N CYS A 83 -16.14 -5.59 -0.49
CA CYS A 83 -15.92 -7.02 -0.61
C CYS A 83 -16.26 -7.71 0.71
N LEU A 84 -17.23 -8.64 0.68
CA LEU A 84 -17.65 -9.40 1.87
C LEU A 84 -16.96 -10.76 1.98
N ASP A 85 -16.47 -11.30 0.86
CA ASP A 85 -15.78 -12.58 0.76
C ASP A 85 -14.95 -12.66 -0.53
N GLY A 86 -13.90 -13.47 -0.53
CA GLY A 86 -12.96 -13.58 -1.64
C GLY A 86 -11.88 -14.62 -1.44
N SER A 87 -10.94 -14.68 -2.39
CA SER A 87 -9.75 -15.51 -2.28
C SER A 87 -8.52 -14.74 -2.78
N SER A 88 -7.34 -15.17 -2.33
CA SER A 88 -6.07 -14.70 -2.88
C SER A 88 -5.55 -15.77 -3.83
N ILE A 89 -5.23 -15.39 -5.07
CA ILE A 89 -4.72 -16.31 -6.12
C ILE A 89 -3.29 -15.98 -6.51
#